data_AF-A0A1U4E6J1-F1
#
_entry.id   AF-A0A1U4E6J1-F1
#
_cell.length_a   1.000
_cell.length_b   1.000
_cell.length_c   1.000
_cell.angle_alpha   90.00
_cell.angle_beta   90.00
_cell.angle_gamma   90.00
#
_symmetry.space_group_name_H-M   'P 1'
#
loop_
_entity.id
_entity.type
_entity.pdbx_description
1 polymer ?
#
loop_
_entity_poly.entity_id
_entity_poly.type
_entity_poly.pdbx_seq_one_letter_code
_entity_poly.pdbx_strand_id
1 'polypeptide(L)'
;MSIKVCTSEYMLSTVNGLDMRRNWFPSIVAERFLQSKKDGQISRSPDPVTMIDGDLTYFNNTPDPVYITVQVIRAPRSIVAQNPGTVVIHDAWSWAVGKSPTADFPSVIQDSFGGRGQVDRPENAADKLLFGRFFADGDSSQAWVNVGQLDAQDSLHFRYLAAVQTPGVWTTPSEFEPRWEAQARWTRLLAFAMPIGSA
;
A
#
# COMPACT_ATOMS: atom_id res chain seq x y z
N MET A 1 6.26 24.62 -47.02
CA MET A 1 7.21 24.99 -45.95
C MET A 1 6.50 24.83 -44.62
N SER A 2 6.93 23.92 -43.74
CA SER A 2 6.44 23.90 -42.36
C SER A 2 7.38 24.71 -41.48
N ILE A 3 6.84 25.70 -40.77
CA ILE A 3 7.60 26.48 -39.79
C ILE A 3 7.77 25.59 -38.56
N LYS A 4 8.99 25.07 -38.34
CA LYS A 4 9.34 24.46 -37.05
C LYS A 4 9.67 25.60 -36.08
N VAL A 5 8.92 25.68 -34.99
CA VAL A 5 9.14 26.65 -33.92
C VAL A 5 10.03 26.04 -32.85
N CYS A 6 10.79 26.87 -32.15
CA CYS A 6 11.52 26.42 -30.96
C CYS A 6 10.49 26.04 -29.87
N THR A 7 10.63 24.86 -29.27
CA THR A 7 9.73 24.35 -28.24
C THR A 7 10.52 23.97 -27.00
N SER A 8 9.83 23.76 -25.88
CA SER A 8 10.45 23.17 -24.68
C SER A 8 10.97 21.75 -24.95
N GLU A 9 11.84 21.28 -24.06
CA GLU A 9 12.64 20.05 -24.15
C GLU A 9 11.81 18.79 -24.42
N TYR A 10 10.58 18.80 -23.94
CA TYR A 10 9.65 17.67 -24.00
C TYR A 10 8.44 17.93 -24.92
N MET A 11 8.55 18.91 -25.82
CA MET A 11 7.57 19.19 -26.87
C MET A 11 8.10 18.84 -28.27
N LEU A 12 7.16 18.60 -29.17
CA LEU A 12 7.39 18.37 -30.60
C LEU A 12 6.84 19.55 -31.39
N SER A 13 7.66 20.08 -32.30
CA SER A 13 7.18 20.95 -33.37
C SER A 13 7.16 20.14 -34.67
N THR A 14 5.96 19.79 -35.13
CA THR A 14 5.72 18.99 -36.34
C THR A 14 5.03 19.82 -37.42
N VAL A 15 4.88 19.24 -38.61
CA VAL A 15 4.12 19.87 -39.71
C VAL A 15 2.65 20.10 -39.36
N ASN A 16 2.12 19.36 -38.38
CA ASN A 16 0.73 19.42 -37.93
C ASN A 16 0.54 20.35 -36.70
N GLY A 17 1.62 20.99 -36.22
CA GLY A 17 1.59 21.87 -35.05
C GLY A 17 2.45 21.38 -33.90
N LEU A 18 2.07 21.77 -32.69
CA LEU A 18 2.75 21.43 -31.44
C LEU A 18 2.12 20.19 -30.80
N ASP A 19 2.97 19.30 -30.27
CA ASP A 19 2.53 18.12 -29.53
C ASP A 19 3.46 17.84 -28.35
N MET A 20 3.02 17.02 -27.42
CA MET A 20 3.83 16.52 -26.30
C MET A 20 4.67 15.34 -26.77
N ARG A 21 5.96 15.31 -26.42
CA ARG A 21 6.77 14.11 -26.66
C ARG A 21 6.24 12.97 -25.82
N ARG A 22 6.49 11.74 -26.25
CA ARG A 22 6.09 10.53 -25.48
C ARG A 22 6.62 10.53 -24.04
N ASN A 23 7.81 11.09 -23.83
CA ASN A 23 8.43 11.19 -22.50
C ASN A 23 7.84 12.32 -21.64
N TRP A 24 6.96 13.18 -22.17
CA TRP A 24 6.16 14.13 -21.37
C TRP A 24 5.16 13.42 -20.47
N PHE A 25 4.60 12.30 -20.94
CA PHE A 25 3.55 11.59 -20.23
C PHE A 25 4.12 10.72 -19.09
N PRO A 26 3.40 10.61 -17.96
CA PRO A 26 3.78 9.68 -16.91
C PRO A 26 3.96 8.26 -17.43
N SER A 27 5.04 7.61 -17.02
CA SER A 27 5.35 6.24 -17.40
C SER A 27 5.63 5.40 -16.16
N ILE A 28 5.24 4.12 -16.21
CA ILE A 28 5.57 3.17 -15.15
C ILE A 28 7.04 2.78 -15.33
N VAL A 29 7.86 3.11 -14.33
CA VAL A 29 9.31 2.89 -14.36
C VAL A 29 9.76 1.71 -13.50
N ALA A 30 8.97 1.34 -12.50
CA ALA A 30 9.19 0.15 -11.70
C ALA A 30 7.85 -0.42 -11.23
N GLU A 31 7.79 -1.74 -11.10
CA GLU A 31 6.63 -2.46 -10.61
C GLU A 31 7.07 -3.57 -9.65
N ARG A 32 6.30 -3.77 -8.59
CA ARG A 32 6.45 -4.91 -7.68
C ARG A 32 5.09 -5.48 -7.30
N PHE A 33 4.93 -6.79 -7.47
CA PHE A 33 3.77 -7.52 -6.96
C PHE A 33 4.17 -8.26 -5.68
N LEU A 34 3.46 -7.98 -4.58
CA LEU A 34 3.69 -8.52 -3.25
C LEU A 34 2.51 -9.40 -2.86
N GLN A 35 2.79 -10.62 -2.43
CA GLN A 35 1.78 -11.58 -1.98
C GLN A 35 1.82 -11.73 -0.47
N SER A 36 0.65 -11.94 0.13
CA SER A 36 0.52 -12.26 1.54
C SER A 36 1.06 -13.66 1.81
N LYS A 37 1.83 -13.80 2.88
CA LYS A 37 2.39 -15.07 3.34
C LYS A 37 1.59 -15.67 4.50
N LYS A 38 0.65 -14.93 5.08
CA LYS A 38 -0.07 -15.29 6.31
C LYS A 38 -1.57 -15.03 6.24
N ASP A 39 -2.15 -15.22 5.06
CA ASP A 39 -3.60 -15.21 4.90
C ASP A 39 -4.23 -16.44 5.54
N GLY A 40 -5.43 -16.28 6.12
CA GLY A 40 -6.20 -17.37 6.70
C GLY A 40 -6.54 -17.15 8.16
N GLN A 41 -6.52 -18.24 8.92
CA GLN A 41 -6.87 -18.24 10.33
C GLN A 41 -5.79 -17.52 11.14
N ILE A 42 -6.23 -16.65 12.05
CA ILE A 42 -5.35 -15.89 12.94
C ILE A 42 -5.60 -16.25 14.41
N SER A 43 -4.55 -16.16 15.20
CA SER A 43 -4.61 -16.24 16.65
C SER A 43 -4.53 -14.84 17.26
N ARG A 44 -4.78 -14.74 18.57
CA ARG A 44 -4.56 -13.49 19.31
C ARG A 44 -3.14 -12.99 19.10
N SER A 45 -3.03 -11.78 18.56
CA SER A 45 -1.77 -11.06 18.43
C SER A 45 -1.98 -9.59 18.83
N PRO A 46 -1.66 -9.23 20.09
CA PRO A 46 -1.67 -7.84 20.52
C PRO A 46 -0.67 -6.99 19.74
N ASP A 47 0.44 -7.59 19.32
CA ASP A 47 1.44 -6.97 18.44
C ASP A 47 1.14 -7.26 16.97
N PRO A 48 1.41 -6.32 16.04
CA PRO A 48 1.17 -6.54 14.61
C PRO A 48 2.02 -7.70 14.05
N VAL A 49 1.37 -8.62 13.33
CA VAL A 49 2.00 -9.72 12.59
C VAL A 49 2.06 -9.38 11.12
N THR A 50 3.27 -9.30 10.57
CA THR A 50 3.48 -9.06 9.15
C THR A 50 2.82 -10.13 8.28
N MET A 51 1.95 -9.69 7.38
CA MET A 51 1.30 -10.49 6.33
C MET A 51 1.98 -10.29 4.98
N ILE A 52 2.24 -9.03 4.61
CA ILE A 52 2.92 -8.63 3.38
C ILE A 52 4.10 -7.73 3.76
N ASP A 53 5.27 -8.03 3.22
CA ASP A 53 6.45 -7.19 3.27
C ASP A 53 7.13 -7.15 1.91
N GLY A 54 7.60 -5.99 1.51
CA GLY A 54 8.42 -5.90 0.31
C GLY A 54 8.79 -4.50 -0.10
N ASP A 55 9.81 -4.47 -0.94
CA ASP A 55 10.46 -3.24 -1.36
C ASP A 55 10.30 -3.07 -2.88
N LEU A 56 10.26 -1.81 -3.31
CA LEU A 56 10.33 -1.38 -4.69
C LEU A 56 11.48 -0.37 -4.83
N THR A 57 12.40 -0.67 -5.74
CA THR A 57 13.56 0.18 -6.01
C THR A 57 13.54 0.67 -7.44
N TYR A 58 13.97 1.91 -7.65
CA TYR A 58 14.13 2.48 -8.98
C TYR A 58 15.38 3.35 -9.03
N PHE A 59 16.11 3.33 -10.15
CA PHE A 59 17.28 4.16 -10.37
C PHE A 59 17.03 5.10 -11.54
N ASN A 60 17.20 6.40 -11.32
CA ASN A 60 17.07 7.40 -12.37
C ASN A 60 18.34 7.43 -13.24
N ASN A 61 18.33 6.64 -14.32
CA ASN A 61 19.42 6.63 -15.29
C ASN A 61 19.31 7.74 -16.36
N THR A 62 18.34 8.66 -16.25
CA THR A 62 18.25 9.78 -17.19
C THR A 62 19.16 10.93 -16.75
N PRO A 63 19.60 11.80 -17.68
CA PRO A 63 20.36 13.00 -17.32
C PRO A 63 19.51 14.07 -16.62
N ASP A 64 18.18 13.96 -16.72
CA ASP A 64 17.24 14.93 -16.18
C ASP A 64 16.61 14.43 -14.87
N PRO A 65 16.24 15.34 -13.94
CA PRO A 65 15.44 14.99 -12.77
C PRO A 65 14.02 14.60 -13.17
N VAL A 66 13.45 13.64 -12.44
CA VAL A 66 12.09 13.16 -12.66
C VAL A 66 11.26 13.32 -11.39
N TYR A 67 9.96 13.55 -11.52
CA TYR A 67 9.04 13.50 -10.41
C TYR A 67 8.47 12.09 -10.28
N ILE A 68 8.56 11.51 -9.09
CA ILE A 68 8.07 10.18 -8.78
C ILE A 68 6.82 10.24 -7.91
N THR A 69 5.82 9.43 -8.29
CA THR A 69 4.71 9.05 -7.42
C THR A 69 4.57 7.52 -7.44
N VAL A 70 4.25 6.93 -6.29
CA VAL A 70 4.05 5.48 -6.16
C VAL A 70 2.57 5.20 -5.93
N GLN A 71 1.98 4.41 -6.80
CA GLN A 71 0.63 3.89 -6.61
C GLN A 71 0.72 2.57 -5.83
N VAL A 72 0.05 2.54 -4.68
CA VAL A 72 -0.14 1.34 -3.86
C VAL A 72 -1.53 0.80 -4.12
N ILE A 73 -1.62 -0.29 -4.87
CA ILE A 73 -2.88 -0.97 -5.19
C ILE A 73 -3.02 -2.19 -4.28
N ARG A 74 -4.08 -2.24 -3.50
CA ARG A 74 -4.35 -3.32 -2.56
C ARG A 74 -5.50 -4.17 -3.07
N ALA A 75 -5.34 -5.48 -2.92
CA ALA A 75 -6.43 -6.41 -3.12
C ALA A 75 -7.61 -6.08 -2.19
N PRO A 76 -8.84 -6.53 -2.54
CA PRO A 76 -9.93 -6.64 -1.58
C PRO A 76 -9.43 -7.26 -0.27
N ARG A 77 -9.76 -6.65 0.86
CA ARG A 77 -9.40 -7.15 2.18
C ARG A 77 -10.62 -7.82 2.79
N SER A 78 -10.44 -8.91 3.52
CA SER A 78 -11.56 -9.52 4.25
C SER A 78 -11.14 -9.99 5.63
N ILE A 79 -12.02 -9.78 6.60
CA ILE A 79 -11.83 -10.22 7.97
C ILE A 79 -13.06 -10.95 8.48
N VAL A 80 -12.81 -11.91 9.36
CA VAL A 80 -13.82 -12.57 10.17
C VAL A 80 -13.43 -12.37 11.61
N ALA A 81 -14.30 -11.74 12.40
CA ALA A 81 -14.09 -11.52 13.82
C ALA A 81 -15.21 -12.19 14.64
N GLN A 82 -14.83 -13.10 15.55
CA GLN A 82 -15.75 -13.70 16.51
C GLN A 82 -15.91 -12.79 17.75
N ASN A 83 -17.14 -12.70 18.26
CA ASN A 83 -17.46 -12.00 19.49
C ASN A 83 -16.80 -12.67 20.73
N PRO A 84 -16.14 -11.92 21.61
CA PRO A 84 -15.65 -10.54 21.46
C PRO A 84 -14.29 -10.54 20.77
N GLY A 85 -14.11 -9.67 19.78
CA GLY A 85 -12.84 -9.57 19.09
C GLY A 85 -12.74 -8.40 18.13
N THR A 86 -11.53 -7.84 18.04
CA THR A 86 -11.16 -6.84 17.04
C THR A 86 -10.08 -7.43 16.14
N VAL A 87 -10.25 -7.29 14.83
CA VAL A 87 -9.24 -7.69 13.84
C VAL A 87 -9.02 -6.48 12.92
N VAL A 88 -7.77 -6.06 12.79
CA VAL A 88 -7.37 -4.94 11.93
C VAL A 88 -6.14 -5.32 11.12
N ILE A 89 -6.14 -4.98 9.84
CA ILE A 89 -5.00 -5.05 8.94
C ILE A 89 -4.51 -3.60 8.77
N HIS A 90 -3.28 -3.34 9.18
CA HIS A 90 -2.62 -2.06 9.05
C HIS A 90 -1.71 -2.05 7.83
N ASP A 91 -1.88 -1.05 6.98
CA ASP A 91 -0.98 -0.77 5.87
C ASP A 91 -0.05 0.39 6.24
N ALA A 92 1.23 0.21 5.96
CA ALA A 92 2.27 1.20 6.20
C ALA A 92 3.26 1.22 5.04
N TRP A 93 3.81 2.40 4.77
CA TRP A 93 4.88 2.56 3.80
C TRP A 93 5.83 3.69 4.20
N SER A 94 7.06 3.57 3.74
CA SER A 94 8.13 4.55 3.90
C SER A 94 8.92 4.64 2.60
N TRP A 95 9.61 5.76 2.39
CA TRP A 95 10.46 5.94 1.22
C TRP A 95 11.66 6.81 1.53
N ALA A 96 12.72 6.61 0.75
CA ALA A 96 13.91 7.44 0.76
C ALA A 96 14.42 7.60 -0.68
N VAL A 97 15.00 8.77 -0.96
CA VAL A 97 15.63 9.10 -2.24
C VAL A 97 17.08 9.54 -2.01
N GLY A 98 17.94 9.32 -3.00
CA GLY A 98 19.35 9.71 -2.97
C GLY A 98 20.25 8.71 -3.70
N LYS A 99 21.57 8.87 -3.63
CA LYS A 99 22.53 7.98 -4.35
C LYS A 99 22.50 6.52 -3.92
N SER A 100 22.25 6.25 -2.65
CA SER A 100 22.18 4.90 -2.07
C SER A 100 21.18 4.89 -0.91
N PRO A 101 19.89 5.09 -1.20
CA PRO A 101 18.89 5.33 -0.19
C PRO A 101 18.50 4.02 0.49
N THR A 102 18.27 4.10 1.80
CA THR A 102 17.63 3.03 2.56
C THR A 102 16.45 3.62 3.30
N ALA A 103 15.23 3.24 2.91
CA ALA A 103 14.06 3.69 3.64
C ALA A 103 13.91 2.91 4.96
N ASP A 104 13.49 3.63 5.99
CA ASP A 104 13.24 3.05 7.31
C ASP A 104 12.16 1.97 7.25
N PHE A 105 12.11 1.11 8.28
CA PHE A 105 11.01 0.17 8.39
C PHE A 105 9.67 0.92 8.52
N PRO A 106 8.60 0.56 7.77
CA PRO A 106 7.32 1.24 7.86
C PRO A 106 6.62 1.00 9.21
N SER A 107 6.90 1.84 10.20
CA SER A 107 6.32 1.74 11.55
C SER A 107 5.08 2.61 11.76
N VAL A 108 4.88 3.62 10.92
CA VAL A 108 3.73 4.53 10.99
C VAL A 108 2.61 3.99 10.13
N ILE A 109 1.48 3.69 10.77
CA ILE A 109 0.26 3.23 10.09
C ILE A 109 -0.27 4.39 9.24
N GLN A 110 -0.42 4.14 7.94
CA GLN A 110 -0.93 5.13 6.99
C GLN A 110 -2.39 4.86 6.64
N ASP A 111 -2.79 3.59 6.63
CA ASP A 111 -4.16 3.17 6.35
C ASP A 111 -4.48 1.86 7.09
N SER A 112 -5.76 1.55 7.27
CA SER A 112 -6.21 0.38 8.01
C SER A 112 -7.55 -0.14 7.53
N PHE A 113 -7.68 -1.45 7.48
CA PHE A 113 -8.94 -2.16 7.25
C PHE A 113 -9.24 -3.05 8.45
N GLY A 114 -10.36 -2.84 9.13
CA GLY A 114 -10.63 -3.58 10.35
C GLY A 114 -12.06 -3.49 10.83
N GLY A 115 -12.36 -4.29 11.85
CA GLY A 115 -13.68 -4.35 12.45
C GLY A 115 -13.67 -5.01 13.82
N ARG A 116 -14.71 -4.72 14.60
CA ARG A 116 -14.91 -5.24 15.94
C ARG A 116 -16.28 -5.91 16.04
N GLY A 117 -16.28 -7.17 16.42
CA GLY A 117 -17.48 -7.89 16.82
C GLY A 117 -17.61 -7.85 18.33
N GLN A 118 -18.60 -7.12 18.85
CA GLN A 118 -18.97 -7.21 20.26
C GLN A 118 -20.50 -7.11 20.40
N VAL A 119 -21.13 -8.26 20.65
CA VAL A 119 -22.60 -8.36 20.79
C VAL A 119 -23.02 -8.05 22.22
N ASP A 120 -22.28 -8.58 23.19
CA ASP A 120 -22.48 -8.30 24.61
C ASP A 120 -21.35 -7.41 25.14
N ARG A 121 -21.71 -6.21 25.60
CA ARG A 121 -20.77 -5.23 26.16
C ARG A 121 -20.49 -5.45 27.66
N PRO A 122 -21.51 -5.75 28.50
CA PRO A 122 -21.29 -6.01 29.92
C PRO A 122 -20.52 -7.28 30.27
N GLU A 123 -20.61 -8.35 29.47
CA GLU A 123 -20.07 -9.66 29.82
C GLU A 123 -19.00 -10.14 28.82
N ASN A 124 -17.90 -10.72 29.34
CA ASN A 124 -16.77 -11.20 28.54
C ASN A 124 -16.21 -12.55 29.01
N ALA A 125 -16.86 -13.19 29.99
CA ALA A 125 -16.52 -14.54 30.44
C ALA A 125 -16.91 -15.58 29.37
N ALA A 126 -16.08 -16.60 29.18
CA ALA A 126 -16.16 -17.56 28.08
C ALA A 126 -17.49 -18.34 28.01
N ASP A 127 -18.11 -18.59 29.17
CA ASP A 127 -19.35 -19.34 29.37
C ASP A 127 -20.62 -18.50 29.15
N LYS A 128 -20.49 -17.18 29.07
CA LYS A 128 -21.62 -16.26 28.90
C LYS A 128 -21.57 -15.49 27.58
N LEU A 129 -20.63 -15.84 26.70
CA LEU A 129 -20.51 -15.19 25.40
C LEU A 129 -21.67 -15.59 24.50
N LEU A 130 -22.45 -14.58 24.09
CA LEU A 130 -23.39 -14.76 22.99
C LEU A 130 -22.63 -15.01 21.69
N PHE A 131 -23.11 -15.98 20.92
CA PHE A 131 -22.57 -16.23 19.59
C PHE A 131 -22.80 -15.01 18.69
N GLY A 132 -21.74 -14.50 18.10
CA GLY A 132 -21.80 -13.44 17.12
C GLY A 132 -20.55 -13.44 16.26
N ARG A 133 -20.72 -13.38 14.95
CA ARG A 133 -19.61 -13.35 13.99
C ARG A 133 -19.79 -12.16 13.07
N PHE A 134 -18.75 -11.35 12.99
CA PHE A 134 -18.67 -10.21 12.11
C PHE A 134 -17.86 -10.59 10.87
N PHE A 135 -18.47 -10.40 9.71
CA PHE A 135 -17.81 -10.56 8.42
C PHE A 135 -17.69 -9.17 7.81
N ALA A 136 -16.46 -8.76 7.49
CA ALA A 136 -16.22 -7.54 6.75
C ALA A 136 -15.38 -7.86 5.53
N ASP A 137 -15.97 -7.60 4.37
CA ASP A 137 -15.34 -7.63 3.07
C ASP A 137 -15.22 -6.19 2.57
N GLY A 138 -14.04 -5.83 2.10
CA GLY A 138 -13.75 -4.54 1.49
C GLY A 138 -13.34 -4.71 0.04
N ASP A 139 -13.63 -3.71 -0.78
CA ASP A 139 -13.20 -3.66 -2.16
C ASP A 139 -11.68 -3.44 -2.30
N SER A 140 -11.17 -3.60 -3.52
CA SER A 140 -9.82 -3.16 -3.85
C SER A 140 -9.68 -1.66 -3.62
N SER A 141 -8.58 -1.24 -3.00
CA SER A 141 -8.31 0.16 -2.73
C SER A 141 -6.98 0.58 -3.32
N GLN A 142 -6.84 1.88 -3.59
CA GLN A 142 -5.61 2.46 -4.10
C GLN A 142 -5.22 3.70 -3.30
N ALA A 143 -3.93 3.90 -3.12
CA ALA A 143 -3.36 5.12 -2.55
C ALA A 143 -2.24 5.62 -3.46
N TRP A 144 -2.15 6.94 -3.62
CA TRP A 144 -1.07 7.60 -4.36
C TRP A 144 -0.12 8.25 -3.36
N VAL A 145 1.16 7.89 -3.42
CA VAL A 145 2.20 8.36 -2.53
C VAL A 145 3.16 9.24 -3.32
N ASN A 146 3.09 10.55 -3.08
CA ASN A 146 3.98 11.50 -3.73
C ASN A 146 5.37 11.43 -3.10
N VAL A 147 6.33 10.85 -3.82
CA VAL A 147 7.73 10.76 -3.40
C VAL A 147 8.43 12.09 -3.62
N GLY A 148 8.12 12.76 -4.74
CA GLY A 148 8.72 14.04 -5.10
C GLY A 148 9.77 13.93 -6.21
N GLN A 149 10.68 14.89 -6.26
CA GLN A 149 11.77 14.92 -7.23
C GLN A 149 12.81 13.83 -6.91
N LEU A 150 13.26 13.15 -7.96
CA LEU A 150 14.37 12.22 -7.97
C LEU A 150 15.40 12.72 -8.98
N ASP A 151 16.55 13.16 -8.47
CA ASP A 151 17.60 13.72 -9.29
C ASP A 151 18.21 12.70 -10.24
N ALA A 152 18.92 13.20 -11.26
CA ALA A 152 19.69 12.36 -12.16
C ALA A 152 20.72 11.54 -11.37
N GLN A 153 20.80 10.24 -11.67
CA GLN A 153 21.71 9.29 -11.01
C GLN A 153 21.43 9.06 -9.52
N ASP A 154 20.26 9.46 -9.03
CA ASP A 154 19.76 9.04 -7.71
C ASP A 154 18.81 7.84 -7.84
N SER A 155 18.61 7.15 -6.72
CA SER A 155 17.70 6.03 -6.59
C SER A 155 16.52 6.38 -5.67
N LEU A 156 15.44 5.62 -5.82
CA LEU A 156 14.33 5.49 -4.89
C LEU A 156 14.42 4.12 -4.22
N HIS A 157 14.24 4.10 -2.91
CA HIS A 157 13.88 2.90 -2.16
C HIS A 157 12.53 3.14 -1.47
N PHE A 158 11.52 2.36 -1.86
CA PHE A 158 10.17 2.38 -1.29
C PHE A 158 9.91 1.06 -0.58
N ARG A 159 9.37 1.10 0.64
CA ARG A 159 9.06 -0.10 1.42
C ARG A 159 7.60 -0.12 1.82
N TYR A 160 7.01 -1.30 1.75
CA TYR A 160 5.61 -1.53 2.07
C TYR A 160 5.47 -2.66 3.08
N LEU A 161 4.52 -2.47 3.99
CA LEU A 161 4.14 -3.42 5.03
C LEU A 161 2.62 -3.49 5.11
N ALA A 162 2.09 -4.71 5.17
CA ALA A 162 0.76 -4.99 5.70
C ALA A 162 0.88 -5.93 6.89
N ALA A 163 0.30 -5.57 8.03
CA ALA A 163 0.35 -6.37 9.26
C ALA A 163 -1.02 -6.50 9.91
N VAL A 164 -1.37 -7.69 10.39
CA VAL A 164 -2.60 -7.94 11.14
C VAL A 164 -2.37 -7.76 12.63
N GLN A 165 -3.30 -7.09 13.32
CA GLN A 165 -3.29 -6.89 14.75
C GLN A 165 -4.67 -7.23 15.32
N THR A 166 -4.70 -7.77 16.55
CA THR A 166 -5.94 -8.06 17.27
C THR A 166 -5.99 -7.29 18.59
N PRO A 167 -6.25 -5.97 18.55
CA PRO A 167 -6.22 -5.13 19.75
C PRO A 167 -7.44 -5.35 20.65
N GLY A 168 -7.24 -5.17 21.96
CA GLY A 168 -8.32 -5.19 22.95
C GLY A 168 -8.65 -6.60 23.47
N VAL A 169 -9.94 -6.82 23.74
CA VAL A 169 -10.44 -8.05 24.37
C VAL A 169 -10.48 -9.18 23.35
N TRP A 170 -9.95 -10.33 23.75
CA TRP A 170 -9.95 -11.57 22.99
C TRP A 170 -10.28 -12.72 23.92
N THR A 171 -11.49 -13.26 23.79
CA THR A 171 -11.96 -14.39 24.61
C THR A 171 -12.31 -15.56 23.71
N THR A 172 -11.80 -16.73 24.06
CA THR A 172 -12.17 -17.99 23.40
C THR A 172 -13.46 -18.53 24.03
N PRO A 173 -14.55 -18.67 23.26
CA PRO A 173 -15.81 -19.25 23.73
C PRO A 173 -15.65 -20.73 24.12
N SER A 174 -16.40 -21.20 25.11
CA SER A 174 -16.37 -22.60 25.55
C SER A 174 -17.34 -23.52 24.79
N GLU A 175 -18.45 -22.96 24.28
CA GLU A 175 -19.57 -23.75 23.72
C GLU A 175 -19.53 -23.94 22.21
N PHE A 176 -18.71 -23.16 21.48
CA PHE A 176 -18.67 -23.19 20.02
C PHE A 176 -17.26 -22.97 19.47
N GLU A 177 -17.00 -23.48 18.26
CA GLU A 177 -15.70 -23.31 17.61
C GLU A 177 -15.47 -21.84 17.22
N PRO A 178 -14.40 -21.21 17.75
CA PRO A 178 -14.08 -19.85 17.38
C PRO A 178 -13.47 -19.78 15.98
N ARG A 179 -13.75 -18.67 15.29
CA ARG A 179 -13.18 -18.41 13.96
C ARG A 179 -12.77 -16.95 13.83
N TRP A 180 -11.47 -16.73 13.67
CA TRP A 180 -10.91 -15.43 13.31
C TRP A 180 -10.04 -15.59 12.09
N GLU A 181 -10.29 -14.77 11.09
CA GLU A 181 -9.57 -14.84 9.82
C GLU A 181 -9.23 -13.43 9.33
N ALA A 182 -8.08 -13.32 8.67
CA ALA A 182 -7.66 -12.12 7.99
C ALA A 182 -7.08 -12.50 6.62
N GLN A 183 -7.48 -11.75 5.59
CA GLN A 183 -7.06 -11.98 4.21
C GLN A 183 -6.57 -10.65 3.63
N ALA A 184 -5.25 -10.53 3.49
CA ALA A 184 -4.62 -9.43 2.79
C ALA A 184 -4.52 -9.74 1.28
N ARG A 185 -4.31 -10.99 0.87
CA ARG A 185 -4.14 -11.41 -0.52
C ARG A 185 -2.88 -10.83 -1.16
N TRP A 186 -2.95 -9.64 -1.77
CA TRP A 186 -1.82 -9.06 -2.50
C TRP A 186 -1.79 -7.54 -2.43
N THR A 187 -0.64 -6.98 -2.80
CA THR A 187 -0.44 -5.55 -3.02
C THR A 187 0.49 -5.35 -4.21
N ARG A 188 0.13 -4.44 -5.11
CA ARG A 188 0.90 -4.08 -6.30
C ARG A 188 1.39 -2.64 -6.15
N LEU A 189 2.69 -2.47 -6.24
CA LEU A 189 3.37 -1.18 -6.18
C LEU A 189 3.78 -0.78 -7.61
N LEU A 190 3.38 0.41 -8.04
CA LEU A 190 3.75 0.97 -9.34
C LEU A 190 4.40 2.33 -9.13
N ALA A 191 5.67 2.49 -9.50
CA ALA A 191 6.30 3.80 -9.55
C ALA A 191 6.06 4.43 -10.92
N PHE A 192 5.48 5.62 -10.90
CA PHE A 192 5.31 6.47 -12.06
C PHE A 192 6.36 7.56 -12.04
N ALA A 193 7.06 7.73 -13.16
CA ALA A 193 7.94 8.88 -13.38
C ALA A 193 7.34 9.80 -14.44
N MET A 194 7.44 11.10 -14.18
CA MET A 194 7.17 12.15 -15.15
C MET A 194 8.34 13.14 -15.16
N PRO A 195 8.69 13.75 -16.31
CA PRO A 195 9.77 14.73 -16.36
C PRO A 195 9.40 15.97 -15.56
N ILE A 196 10.39 16.55 -14.89
CA ILE A 196 10.30 17.90 -14.34
C ILE A 196 10.93 18.79 -15.39
N GLY A 197 10.11 19.54 -16.15
CA GLY A 197 10.64 20.48 -17.14
C GLY A 197 11.62 21.46 -16.50
N SER A 198 12.60 21.94 -17.27
CA SER A 198 13.45 23.04 -16.83
C SER A 198 12.60 24.29 -16.58
N ALA A 199 12.78 24.91 -15.42
CA ALA A 199 12.16 26.20 -15.07
C ALA A 199 12.90 27.37 -15.73
#